data_AF-A0A916T008-F1
#
_entry.id   AF-A0A916T008-F1
#
_cell.length_a   1.000
_cell.length_b   1.000
_cell.length_c   1.000
_cell.angle_alpha   90.00
_cell.angle_beta   90.00
_cell.angle_gamma   90.00
#
_symmetry.space_group_name_H-M   'P 1'
#
loop_
_entity.id
_entity.type
_entity.pdbx_description
1 polymer ?
#
loop_
_entity_poly.entity_id
_entity_poly.type
_entity_poly.pdbx_seq_one_letter_code
_entity_poly.pdbx_strand_id
1 'polypeptide(L)'
;MRTQQKRWRRFGIAAAVTAVVAMVAVAPNAAAAPNTPVTSHNHSATAGNTTAHTPRSLTSLATIPLRSSADFTYLIAYSFGNRVAPGQDTTRTVGAPGPVNEALADTVAEVRGHRDIPVYAQTEIADVLAAKYHMRNVIAIGPEKNHDGTLIYLSTDGVAAKVAAMRAATESTDVAGVIAFQDHLWRATYTSIANGINAFAPAGIAMPSTYDPQSGQQWTRSALAYLPTDYLGRAALVPRLLR
;
A
#
# COMPACT_ATOMS: atom_id res chain seq x y z
N MET A 1 -57.91 49.45 -2.10
CA MET A 1 -56.86 50.29 -2.70
C MET A 1 -55.51 49.81 -2.14
N ARG A 2 -54.53 49.53 -3.02
CA ARG A 2 -53.03 49.57 -2.86
C ARG A 2 -52.44 49.16 -1.49
N THR A 3 -51.39 48.36 -1.30
CA THR A 3 -50.22 47.81 -2.05
C THR A 3 -49.34 47.19 -0.94
N GLN A 4 -48.55 46.14 -1.21
CA GLN A 4 -47.13 45.94 -0.81
C GLN A 4 -46.77 44.45 -0.84
N GLN A 5 -46.07 43.98 -1.87
CA GLN A 5 -44.60 44.00 -2.08
C GLN A 5 -43.88 42.78 -1.52
N LYS A 6 -43.63 41.83 -2.43
CA LYS A 6 -42.56 40.83 -2.42
C LYS A 6 -41.21 41.48 -2.11
N ARG A 7 -40.41 40.85 -1.23
CA ARG A 7 -38.94 40.91 -1.30
C ARG A 7 -38.36 39.50 -1.19
N TRP A 8 -37.73 39.09 -2.28
CA TRP A 8 -36.92 37.88 -2.43
C TRP A 8 -35.61 38.04 -1.65
N ARG A 9 -35.22 36.99 -0.91
CA ARG A 9 -33.88 36.85 -0.35
C ARG A 9 -32.97 36.23 -1.41
N ARG A 10 -31.96 37.00 -1.82
CA ARG A 10 -30.75 36.54 -2.49
C ARG A 10 -29.81 35.99 -1.43
N PHE A 11 -29.31 34.76 -1.59
CA PHE A 11 -27.98 34.41 -1.08
C PHE A 11 -27.23 33.64 -2.16
N GLY A 12 -26.03 34.14 -2.40
CA GLY A 12 -25.21 33.87 -3.55
C GLY A 12 -24.54 32.50 -3.53
N ILE A 13 -24.25 32.08 -4.74
CA ILE A 13 -23.52 30.91 -5.19
C ILE A 13 -22.08 30.98 -4.65
N ALA A 14 -21.67 29.99 -3.86
CA ALA A 14 -20.25 29.74 -3.60
C ALA A 14 -19.71 28.83 -4.70
N ALA A 15 -18.71 29.34 -5.41
CA ALA A 15 -18.07 28.70 -6.56
C ALA A 15 -17.27 27.46 -6.14
N ALA A 16 -17.43 26.39 -6.93
CA ALA A 16 -16.64 25.17 -6.86
C ALA A 16 -15.23 25.42 -7.42
N VAL A 17 -14.19 25.16 -6.63
CA VAL A 17 -12.81 25.05 -7.11
C VAL A 17 -12.62 23.62 -7.61
N THR A 18 -12.61 23.46 -8.93
CA THR A 18 -12.31 22.19 -9.60
C THR A 18 -10.83 22.20 -9.95
N ALA A 19 -10.01 21.41 -9.25
CA ALA A 19 -8.63 21.15 -9.65
C ALA A 19 -8.63 19.94 -10.59
N VAL A 20 -8.70 20.18 -11.90
CA VAL A 20 -8.42 19.17 -12.92
C VAL A 20 -6.91 19.15 -13.14
N VAL A 21 -6.23 18.09 -12.69
CA VAL A 21 -4.86 17.81 -13.13
C VAL A 21 -4.95 16.91 -14.35
N ALA A 22 -4.91 17.51 -15.53
CA ALA A 22 -4.66 16.79 -16.78
C ALA A 22 -3.15 16.53 -16.88
N MET A 23 -2.73 15.26 -16.89
CA MET A 23 -1.35 14.91 -17.22
C MET A 23 -1.21 14.70 -18.73
N VAL A 24 -0.40 15.56 -19.34
CA VAL A 24 0.08 15.48 -20.71
C VAL A 24 1.08 14.32 -20.79
N ALA A 25 0.84 13.36 -21.68
CA ALA A 25 1.80 12.32 -22.02
C ALA A 25 2.89 12.91 -22.94
N VAL A 26 4.12 12.96 -22.44
CA VAL A 26 5.32 13.20 -23.27
C VAL A 26 6.04 11.87 -23.41
N ALA A 27 6.10 11.35 -24.64
CA ALA A 27 6.91 10.18 -24.96
C ALA A 27 8.36 10.60 -25.23
N PRO A 28 9.35 9.82 -24.75
CA PRO A 28 10.65 9.78 -25.39
C PRO A 28 10.96 8.38 -25.93
N ASN A 29 11.29 8.34 -27.22
CA ASN A 29 12.14 7.32 -27.84
C ASN A 29 13.51 7.31 -27.16
N ALA A 30 14.01 6.15 -26.75
CA ALA A 30 15.44 5.84 -26.74
C ALA A 30 15.68 4.33 -26.55
N ALA A 31 16.73 3.87 -27.22
CA ALA A 31 17.06 2.49 -27.53
C ALA A 31 17.62 1.67 -26.35
N ALA A 32 17.52 0.35 -26.51
CA ALA A 32 18.00 -0.69 -25.60
C ALA A 32 19.53 -0.86 -25.61
N ALA A 33 20.10 -1.24 -24.45
CA ALA A 33 21.41 -1.88 -24.32
C ALA A 33 21.44 -2.79 -23.05
N PRO A 34 22.30 -3.83 -23.00
CA PRO A 34 21.98 -5.13 -22.42
C PRO A 34 22.44 -5.39 -20.97
N ASN A 35 21.82 -6.41 -20.39
CA ASN A 35 21.99 -6.96 -19.04
C ASN A 35 23.41 -7.50 -18.76
N THR A 36 23.91 -7.24 -17.55
CA THR A 36 24.97 -8.03 -16.90
C THR A 36 24.54 -8.42 -15.48
N PRO A 37 24.82 -9.67 -15.03
CA PRO A 37 24.37 -10.18 -13.74
C PRO A 37 25.32 -9.76 -12.62
N VAL A 38 24.79 -9.27 -11.49
CA VAL A 38 25.57 -9.06 -10.26
C VAL A 38 25.29 -10.20 -9.29
N THR A 39 26.36 -10.90 -8.97
CA THR A 39 26.47 -12.00 -8.01
C THR A 39 26.23 -11.54 -6.57
N SER A 40 25.63 -12.47 -5.83
CA SER A 40 25.33 -12.43 -4.39
C SER A 40 26.61 -12.35 -3.54
N HIS A 41 26.52 -11.72 -2.35
CA HIS A 41 26.95 -12.21 -1.02
C HIS A 41 27.04 -11.05 0.00
N ASN A 42 26.29 -11.14 1.11
CA ASN A 42 26.86 -11.10 2.46
C ASN A 42 25.77 -11.21 3.54
N HIS A 43 25.91 -12.26 4.36
CA HIS A 43 25.28 -12.38 5.66
C HIS A 43 26.12 -11.64 6.70
N SER A 44 25.48 -10.79 7.50
CA SER A 44 25.90 -10.51 8.88
C SER A 44 24.69 -10.01 9.65
N ALA A 45 24.12 -10.90 10.46
CA ALA A 45 23.11 -10.57 11.44
C ALA A 45 23.81 -10.01 12.69
N THR A 46 23.57 -8.75 13.01
CA THR A 46 23.95 -8.18 14.30
C THR A 46 22.67 -7.99 15.11
N ALA A 47 22.54 -8.77 16.19
CA ALA A 47 21.54 -8.56 17.22
C ALA A 47 21.86 -7.28 18.00
N GLY A 48 20.86 -6.42 18.25
CA GLY A 48 21.03 -5.29 19.17
C GLY A 48 19.97 -4.18 19.07
N ASN A 49 19.28 -3.99 20.20
CA ASN A 49 18.48 -2.84 20.66
C ASN A 49 17.11 -2.52 20.03
N THR A 50 16.11 -2.65 20.90
CA THR A 50 14.70 -2.29 20.79
C THR A 50 14.47 -0.77 20.85
N THR A 51 15.07 -0.02 19.92
CA THR A 51 14.66 1.34 19.62
C THR A 51 13.90 1.34 18.30
N ALA A 52 12.76 2.05 18.26
CA ALA A 52 11.97 2.22 17.04
C ALA A 52 12.89 2.63 15.88
N HIS A 53 12.89 1.85 14.81
CA HIS A 53 13.84 2.01 13.70
C HIS A 53 13.39 3.17 12.81
N THR A 54 13.56 4.41 13.28
CA THR A 54 13.39 5.61 12.45
C THR A 54 14.72 5.89 11.76
N PRO A 55 14.81 5.76 10.42
CA PRO A 55 16.05 6.02 9.68
C PRO A 55 16.43 7.49 9.80
N ARG A 56 17.67 7.79 10.19
CA ARG A 56 18.15 9.19 10.34
C ARG A 56 19.18 9.61 9.30
N SER A 57 19.45 8.78 8.30
CA SER A 57 20.37 9.09 7.21
C SER A 57 19.91 8.51 5.88
N LEU A 58 20.34 9.12 4.78
CA LEU A 58 20.06 8.60 3.43
C LEU A 58 20.65 7.19 3.23
N THR A 59 21.80 6.89 3.82
CA THR A 59 22.40 5.56 3.75
C THR A 59 21.54 4.50 4.43
N SER A 60 20.89 4.83 5.56
CA SER A 60 19.95 3.92 6.22
C SER A 60 18.67 3.68 5.42
N LEU A 61 18.32 4.59 4.50
CA LEU A 61 17.16 4.47 3.61
C LEU A 61 17.46 3.67 2.33
N ALA A 62 18.73 3.35 2.05
CA ALA A 62 19.11 2.62 0.84
C ALA A 62 18.60 1.17 0.85
N THR A 63 18.34 0.61 2.03
CA THR A 63 17.83 -0.76 2.20
C THR A 63 16.48 -0.76 2.90
N ILE A 64 15.76 -1.87 2.78
CA ILE A 64 14.52 -2.11 3.51
C ILE A 64 14.90 -2.72 4.87
N PRO A 65 14.37 -2.24 6.01
CA PRO A 65 14.64 -2.85 7.30
C PRO A 65 14.02 -4.25 7.33
N LEU A 66 14.83 -5.24 7.68
CA LEU A 66 14.45 -6.66 7.71
C LEU A 66 14.39 -7.17 9.13
N ARG A 67 13.50 -8.14 9.38
CA ARG A 67 13.43 -8.86 10.65
C ARG A 67 12.92 -10.29 10.45
N SER A 68 13.27 -11.19 11.37
CA SER A 68 12.77 -12.56 11.35
C SER A 68 11.24 -12.57 11.42
N SER A 69 10.60 -13.42 10.62
CA SER A 69 9.14 -13.54 10.64
C SER A 69 8.62 -13.90 12.03
N ALA A 70 9.38 -14.70 12.80
CA ALA A 70 9.04 -15.12 14.16
C ALA A 70 8.84 -13.96 15.14
N ASP A 71 9.49 -12.82 14.91
CA ASP A 71 9.42 -11.65 15.80
C ASP A 71 8.17 -10.79 15.57
N PHE A 72 7.42 -11.05 14.49
CA PHE A 72 6.22 -10.27 14.17
C PHE A 72 5.08 -10.58 15.12
N THR A 73 4.49 -9.52 15.65
CA THR A 73 3.30 -9.53 16.51
C THR A 73 2.01 -9.34 15.69
N TYR A 74 2.12 -8.81 14.48
CA TYR A 74 1.04 -8.68 13.50
C TYR A 74 1.62 -8.47 12.10
N LEU A 75 0.78 -8.65 11.07
CA LEU A 75 1.15 -8.44 9.68
C LEU A 75 0.32 -7.31 9.05
N ILE A 76 0.93 -6.60 8.09
CA ILE A 76 0.25 -5.64 7.21
C ILE A 76 0.48 -6.09 5.77
N ALA A 77 -0.60 -6.34 5.03
CA ALA A 77 -0.54 -6.79 3.64
C ALA A 77 -1.17 -5.75 2.71
N TYR A 78 -0.32 -5.18 1.85
CA TYR A 78 -0.71 -4.18 0.86
C TYR A 78 -1.01 -4.86 -0.47
N SER A 79 -2.24 -4.69 -0.98
CA SER A 79 -2.65 -5.22 -2.28
C SER A 79 -1.96 -4.51 -3.44
N PHE A 80 -1.85 -5.20 -4.57
CA PHE A 80 -1.20 -4.69 -5.77
C PHE A 80 -2.01 -5.03 -7.01
N GLY A 81 -2.76 -4.05 -7.50
CA GLY A 81 -3.70 -4.24 -8.60
C GLY A 81 -4.97 -4.97 -8.16
N ASN A 82 -5.85 -5.22 -9.11
CA ASN A 82 -7.04 -6.04 -8.94
C ASN A 82 -7.55 -6.53 -10.30
N ARG A 83 -8.56 -7.40 -10.33
CA ARG A 83 -9.25 -7.86 -11.54
C ARG A 83 -10.66 -7.33 -11.54
N VAL A 84 -11.04 -6.63 -12.60
CA VAL A 84 -12.41 -6.17 -12.78
C VAL A 84 -12.99 -6.88 -13.99
N ALA A 85 -14.16 -7.49 -13.82
CA ALA A 85 -14.84 -8.17 -14.91
C ALA A 85 -15.23 -7.18 -16.03
N PRO A 86 -15.22 -7.60 -17.31
CA PRO A 86 -15.66 -6.75 -18.40
C PRO A 86 -17.06 -6.14 -18.15
N GLY A 87 -17.21 -4.85 -18.43
CA GLY A 87 -18.49 -4.14 -18.29
C GLY A 87 -18.85 -3.69 -16.87
N GLN A 88 -18.03 -3.98 -15.87
CA GLN A 88 -18.22 -3.44 -14.51
C GLN A 88 -17.70 -2.00 -14.39
N ASP A 89 -18.40 -1.17 -13.61
CA ASP A 89 -17.95 0.17 -13.26
C ASP A 89 -16.78 0.08 -12.27
N THR A 90 -15.55 0.31 -12.78
CA THR A 90 -14.31 0.29 -11.99
C THR A 90 -14.27 1.35 -10.90
N THR A 91 -15.12 2.39 -10.99
CA THR A 91 -15.22 3.44 -9.97
C THR A 91 -16.11 3.05 -8.81
N ARG A 92 -16.92 1.99 -8.93
CA ARG A 92 -17.89 1.56 -7.89
C ARG A 92 -17.72 0.11 -7.45
N THR A 93 -16.97 -0.68 -8.20
CA THR A 93 -16.81 -2.12 -7.97
C THR A 93 -15.44 -2.39 -7.36
N VAL A 94 -15.43 -3.10 -6.22
CA VAL A 94 -14.18 -3.63 -5.65
C VAL A 94 -13.72 -4.75 -6.55
N GLY A 95 -12.50 -4.67 -7.06
CA GLY A 95 -11.97 -5.69 -7.96
C GLY A 95 -11.70 -7.00 -7.23
N ALA A 96 -11.77 -8.11 -7.96
CA ALA A 96 -11.30 -9.40 -7.49
C ALA A 96 -9.77 -9.39 -7.30
N PRO A 97 -9.19 -10.33 -6.54
CA PRO A 97 -7.78 -10.26 -6.16
C PRO A 97 -6.82 -10.36 -7.35
N GLY A 98 -7.06 -11.31 -8.26
CA GLY A 98 -6.10 -11.63 -9.32
C GLY A 98 -4.83 -12.30 -8.80
N PRO A 99 -3.95 -12.73 -9.72
CA PRO A 99 -2.81 -13.60 -9.40
C PRO A 99 -1.78 -12.95 -8.46
N VAL A 100 -1.60 -11.62 -8.51
CA VAL A 100 -0.63 -10.93 -7.64
C VAL A 100 -1.11 -10.93 -6.20
N ASN A 101 -2.38 -10.62 -5.95
CA ASN A 101 -2.91 -10.61 -4.59
C ASN A 101 -3.10 -12.03 -4.03
N GLU A 102 -3.35 -13.03 -4.90
CA GLU A 102 -3.27 -14.44 -4.50
C GLU A 102 -1.85 -14.81 -4.04
N ALA A 103 -0.82 -14.46 -4.81
CA ALA A 103 0.56 -14.70 -4.42
C ALA A 103 0.96 -13.94 -3.14
N LEU A 104 0.46 -12.72 -2.94
CA LEU A 104 0.67 -11.97 -1.69
C LEU A 104 -0.03 -12.64 -0.51
N ALA A 105 -1.23 -13.19 -0.69
CA ALA A 105 -1.91 -13.97 0.34
C ALA A 105 -1.13 -15.25 0.71
N ASP A 106 -0.51 -15.90 -0.28
CA ASP A 106 0.36 -17.06 -0.05
C ASP A 106 1.58 -16.67 0.80
N THR A 107 2.22 -15.53 0.49
CA THR A 107 3.31 -14.99 1.31
C THR A 107 2.85 -14.63 2.73
N VAL A 108 1.65 -14.06 2.90
CA VAL A 108 1.09 -13.80 4.24
C VAL A 108 0.92 -15.10 5.02
N ALA A 109 0.38 -16.15 4.39
CA ALA A 109 0.20 -17.45 5.04
C ALA A 109 1.55 -18.09 5.43
N GLU A 110 2.55 -18.02 4.56
CA GLU A 110 3.92 -18.47 4.85
C GLU A 110 4.53 -17.71 6.03
N VAL A 111 4.49 -16.37 5.98
CA VAL A 111 5.08 -15.52 7.01
C VAL A 111 4.38 -15.72 8.35
N ARG A 112 3.04 -15.78 8.37
CA ARG A 112 2.26 -16.01 9.59
C ARG A 112 2.55 -17.40 10.18
N GLY A 113 2.65 -18.41 9.32
CA GLY A 113 2.77 -19.81 9.70
C GLY A 113 1.58 -20.22 10.58
N HIS A 114 1.86 -20.98 11.65
CA HIS A 114 0.84 -21.45 12.60
C HIS A 114 0.48 -20.43 13.70
N ARG A 115 1.08 -19.23 13.69
CA ARG A 115 0.89 -18.25 14.76
C ARG A 115 -0.47 -17.57 14.63
N ASP A 116 -1.16 -17.40 15.76
CA ASP A 116 -2.44 -16.71 15.78
C ASP A 116 -2.28 -15.19 16.00
N ILE A 117 -1.49 -14.55 15.14
CA ILE A 117 -1.31 -13.09 15.13
C ILE A 117 -2.30 -12.42 14.16
N PRO A 118 -2.73 -11.17 14.42
CA PRO A 118 -3.65 -10.46 13.53
C PRO A 118 -2.97 -10.08 12.21
N VAL A 119 -3.77 -10.11 11.14
CA VAL A 119 -3.35 -9.70 9.79
C VAL A 119 -4.24 -8.56 9.33
N TYR A 120 -3.65 -7.39 9.12
CA TYR A 120 -4.32 -6.25 8.50
C TYR A 120 -4.05 -6.30 7.00
N ALA A 121 -5.05 -6.67 6.20
CA ALA A 121 -4.86 -6.89 4.77
C ALA A 121 -5.84 -6.06 3.97
N GLN A 122 -5.40 -5.46 2.86
CA GLN A 122 -6.34 -4.87 1.91
C GLN A 122 -7.31 -5.93 1.38
N THR A 123 -8.55 -5.53 1.08
CA THR A 123 -9.67 -6.44 0.79
C THR A 123 -9.32 -7.56 -0.18
N GLU A 124 -8.61 -7.27 -1.26
CA GLU A 124 -8.22 -8.27 -2.25
C GLU A 124 -7.42 -9.42 -1.63
N ILE A 125 -6.47 -9.13 -0.74
CA ILE A 125 -5.67 -10.15 -0.05
C ILE A 125 -6.51 -10.81 1.05
N ALA A 126 -7.29 -10.03 1.79
CA ALA A 126 -8.13 -10.54 2.88
C ALA A 126 -9.14 -11.59 2.40
N ASP A 127 -9.75 -11.37 1.24
CA ASP A 127 -10.70 -12.30 0.63
C ASP A 127 -10.04 -13.63 0.28
N VAL A 128 -8.80 -13.61 -0.27
CA VAL A 128 -8.04 -14.83 -0.55
C VAL A 128 -7.67 -15.56 0.75
N LEU A 129 -7.21 -14.83 1.77
CA LEU A 129 -6.86 -15.43 3.07
C LEU A 129 -8.07 -16.12 3.72
N ALA A 130 -9.25 -15.53 3.62
CA ALA A 130 -10.48 -16.14 4.11
C ALA A 130 -10.89 -17.36 3.28
N ALA A 131 -10.87 -17.25 1.95
CA ALA A 131 -11.38 -18.30 1.05
C ALA A 131 -10.43 -19.51 0.92
N LYS A 132 -9.14 -19.26 0.71
CA LYS A 132 -8.12 -20.31 0.44
C LYS A 132 -7.53 -20.90 1.71
N TYR A 133 -7.27 -20.05 2.71
CA TYR A 133 -6.56 -20.45 3.94
C TYR A 133 -7.47 -20.60 5.15
N HIS A 134 -8.75 -20.24 5.03
CA HIS A 134 -9.70 -20.16 6.16
C HIS A 134 -9.11 -19.39 7.35
N MET A 135 -8.32 -18.37 7.04
CA MET A 135 -7.51 -17.66 8.03
C MET A 135 -8.43 -16.82 8.91
N ARG A 136 -8.37 -17.08 10.22
CA ARG A 136 -9.02 -16.26 11.24
C ARG A 136 -8.13 -15.07 11.59
N ASN A 137 -8.70 -14.06 12.26
CA ASN A 137 -7.99 -12.85 12.69
C ASN A 137 -7.40 -12.04 11.53
N VAL A 138 -8.12 -12.02 10.41
CA VAL A 138 -7.86 -11.12 9.28
C VAL A 138 -8.77 -9.91 9.39
N ILE A 139 -8.17 -8.72 9.50
CA ILE A 139 -8.84 -7.43 9.51
C ILE A 139 -8.74 -6.84 8.11
N ALA A 140 -9.84 -6.87 7.37
CA ALA A 140 -9.90 -6.34 6.01
C ALA A 140 -9.87 -4.80 6.01
N ILE A 141 -9.00 -4.24 5.16
CA ILE A 141 -8.89 -2.81 4.88
C ILE A 141 -9.43 -2.55 3.49
N GLY A 142 -10.73 -2.27 3.43
CA GLY A 142 -11.41 -1.95 2.18
C GLY A 142 -11.31 -0.49 1.77
N PRO A 143 -11.61 -0.20 0.49
CA PRO A 143 -11.81 1.17 0.03
C PRO A 143 -12.97 1.82 0.78
N GLU A 144 -12.90 3.13 0.93
CA GLU A 144 -14.01 3.92 1.43
C GLU A 144 -15.00 4.21 0.29
N LYS A 145 -16.21 4.66 0.63
CA LYS A 145 -17.22 5.03 -0.36
C LYS A 145 -17.58 6.50 -0.20
N ASN A 146 -17.52 7.23 -1.32
CA ASN A 146 -18.15 8.54 -1.43
C ASN A 146 -19.66 8.41 -1.27
N HIS A 147 -20.32 9.55 -1.00
CA HIS A 147 -21.77 9.62 -0.90
C HIS A 147 -22.49 9.17 -2.20
N ASP A 148 -21.85 9.31 -3.36
CA ASP A 148 -22.37 8.88 -4.68
C ASP A 148 -22.08 7.40 -5.01
N GLY A 149 -21.55 6.66 -4.03
CA GLY A 149 -21.20 5.24 -4.14
C GLY A 149 -19.88 4.94 -4.83
N THR A 150 -19.14 5.95 -5.30
CA THR A 150 -17.79 5.74 -5.87
C THR A 150 -16.79 5.33 -4.79
N LEU A 151 -15.85 4.46 -5.16
CA LEU A 151 -14.80 3.95 -4.29
C LEU A 151 -13.68 4.98 -4.16
N ILE A 152 -13.29 5.22 -2.92
CA ILE A 152 -12.04 5.89 -2.55
C ILE A 152 -11.07 4.80 -2.15
N TYR A 153 -10.22 4.41 -3.10
CA TYR A 153 -9.11 3.49 -2.80
C TYR A 153 -8.10 4.20 -1.91
N LEU A 154 -7.79 3.58 -0.77
CA LEU A 154 -6.77 4.11 0.13
C LEU A 154 -5.40 4.02 -0.55
N SER A 155 -4.62 5.09 -0.43
CA SER A 155 -3.20 5.06 -0.76
C SER A 155 -2.44 4.18 0.24
N THR A 156 -1.19 3.83 -0.07
CA THR A 156 -0.29 3.16 0.88
C THR A 156 -0.24 3.89 2.24
N ASP A 157 -0.23 5.23 2.22
CA ASP A 157 -0.26 6.06 3.43
C ASP A 157 -1.60 5.99 4.15
N GLY A 158 -2.72 5.99 3.42
CA GLY A 158 -4.05 5.82 4.00
C GLY A 158 -4.24 4.47 4.68
N VAL A 159 -3.74 3.39 4.07
CA VAL A 159 -3.74 2.06 4.70
C VAL A 159 -2.87 2.05 5.97
N ALA A 160 -1.63 2.56 5.89
CA ALA A 160 -0.72 2.63 7.03
C ALA A 160 -1.31 3.45 8.20
N ALA A 161 -1.85 4.64 7.91
CA ALA A 161 -2.50 5.50 8.89
C ALA A 161 -3.71 4.82 9.55
N LYS A 162 -4.51 4.10 8.77
CA LYS A 162 -5.68 3.37 9.29
C LYS A 162 -5.27 2.21 10.19
N VAL A 163 -4.22 1.46 9.82
CA VAL A 163 -3.64 0.42 10.71
C VAL A 163 -3.12 1.06 11.99
N ALA A 164 -2.33 2.14 11.90
CA ALA A 164 -1.81 2.84 13.06
C ALA A 164 -2.93 3.31 13.99
N ALA A 165 -4.02 3.86 13.46
CA ALA A 165 -5.19 4.28 14.24
C ALA A 165 -5.90 3.10 14.92
N MET A 166 -6.11 1.99 14.22
CA MET A 166 -6.67 0.76 14.82
C MET A 166 -5.77 0.18 15.91
N ARG A 167 -4.46 0.44 15.82
CA ARG A 167 -3.41 -0.01 16.72
C ARG A 167 -3.03 1.03 17.77
N ALA A 168 -3.68 2.18 17.83
CA ALA A 168 -3.31 3.27 18.76
C ALA A 168 -3.46 2.89 20.26
N ALA A 169 -4.08 1.75 20.55
CA ALA A 169 -4.15 1.15 21.89
C ALA A 169 -3.15 0.00 22.12
N THR A 170 -2.16 -0.19 21.24
CA THR A 170 -1.26 -1.36 21.26
C THR A 170 0.12 -1.07 21.82
N GLU A 171 0.76 -2.11 22.34
CA GLU A 171 1.90 -2.05 23.26
C GLU A 171 3.15 -1.51 22.56
N SER A 172 4.01 -0.82 23.31
CA SER A 172 5.29 -0.29 22.79
C SER A 172 6.25 -1.37 22.23
N THR A 173 5.96 -2.64 22.48
CA THR A 173 6.72 -3.81 22.02
C THR A 173 6.28 -4.37 20.68
N ASP A 174 5.23 -3.82 20.08
CA ASP A 174 4.69 -4.38 18.85
C ASP A 174 5.63 -4.21 17.66
N VAL A 175 5.60 -5.22 16.79
CA VAL A 175 6.43 -5.35 15.59
C VAL A 175 5.55 -5.80 14.44
N ALA A 176 5.50 -5.00 13.38
CA ALA A 176 4.74 -5.28 12.17
C ALA A 176 5.62 -5.95 11.11
N GLY A 177 5.15 -7.06 10.54
CA GLY A 177 5.66 -7.62 9.29
C GLY A 177 4.93 -7.03 8.09
N VAL A 178 5.65 -6.38 7.17
CA VAL A 178 5.07 -5.77 5.96
C VAL A 178 5.21 -6.69 4.77
N ILE A 179 4.07 -7.04 4.16
CA ILE A 179 3.95 -7.82 2.94
C ILE A 179 3.42 -6.91 1.84
N ALA A 180 4.15 -6.83 0.74
CA ALA A 180 3.77 -6.04 -0.43
C ALA A 180 4.51 -6.59 -1.65
N PHE A 181 4.04 -6.23 -2.84
CA PHE A 181 4.73 -6.54 -4.10
C PHE A 181 6.19 -6.07 -4.05
N GLN A 182 7.12 -6.81 -4.66
CA GLN A 182 8.57 -6.59 -4.53
C GLN A 182 8.99 -5.14 -4.80
N ASP A 183 8.51 -4.55 -5.89
CA ASP A 183 8.83 -3.16 -6.25
C ASP A 183 8.10 -2.12 -5.38
N HIS A 184 7.08 -2.53 -4.61
CA HIS A 184 6.36 -1.68 -3.65
C HIS A 184 6.91 -1.78 -2.22
N LEU A 185 7.61 -2.86 -1.89
CA LEU A 185 7.96 -3.23 -0.51
C LEU A 185 8.70 -2.14 0.26
N TRP A 186 9.65 -1.45 -0.38
CA TRP A 186 10.37 -0.32 0.23
C TRP A 186 9.39 0.78 0.64
N ARG A 187 8.52 1.21 -0.28
CA ARG A 187 7.58 2.31 -0.04
C ARG A 187 6.54 1.92 1.01
N ALA A 188 6.00 0.70 0.95
CA ALA A 188 5.06 0.18 1.93
C ALA A 188 5.66 0.13 3.34
N THR A 189 6.88 -0.39 3.48
CA THR A 189 7.56 -0.52 4.78
C THR A 189 7.84 0.85 5.39
N TYR A 190 8.47 1.75 4.64
CA TYR A 190 8.80 3.07 5.16
C TYR A 190 7.58 3.97 5.36
N THR A 191 6.52 3.80 4.56
CA THR A 191 5.26 4.53 4.79
C THR A 191 4.62 4.08 6.10
N SER A 192 4.69 2.79 6.43
CA SER A 192 4.26 2.28 7.73
C SER A 192 5.07 2.92 8.87
N ILE A 193 6.40 2.98 8.73
CA ILE A 193 7.29 3.64 9.70
C ILE A 193 6.96 5.12 9.87
N ALA A 194 6.74 5.84 8.77
CA ALA A 194 6.37 7.26 8.78
C ALA A 194 4.97 7.53 9.37
N ASN A 195 4.18 6.49 9.61
CA ASN A 195 2.90 6.53 10.34
C ASN A 195 3.05 6.00 11.79
N GLY A 196 4.27 5.90 12.30
CA GLY A 196 4.56 5.52 13.68
C GLY A 196 4.57 4.01 13.94
N ILE A 197 4.52 3.18 12.89
CA ILE A 197 4.53 1.73 13.03
C ILE A 197 5.97 1.20 13.09
N ASN A 198 6.28 0.37 14.08
CA ASN A 198 7.54 -0.38 14.14
C ASN A 198 7.54 -1.53 13.11
N ALA A 199 7.84 -1.20 11.85
CA ALA A 199 7.61 -2.06 10.69
C ALA A 199 8.91 -2.59 10.04
N PHE A 200 8.88 -3.84 9.60
CA PHE A 200 9.97 -4.51 8.90
C PHE A 200 9.41 -5.41 7.79
N ALA A 201 10.17 -5.64 6.72
CA ALA A 201 9.89 -6.73 5.82
C ALA A 201 10.42 -8.07 6.39
N PRO A 202 9.79 -9.23 6.10
CA PRO A 202 10.29 -10.54 6.52
C PRO A 202 11.66 -10.84 5.89
N ALA A 203 12.64 -11.13 6.73
CA ALA A 203 13.96 -11.57 6.28
C ALA A 203 13.88 -12.96 5.62
N GLY A 204 14.57 -13.12 4.48
CA GLY A 204 14.70 -14.42 3.81
C GLY A 204 13.46 -14.89 3.03
N ILE A 205 12.39 -14.10 2.98
CA ILE A 205 11.16 -14.44 2.25
C ILE A 205 11.07 -13.55 1.01
N ALA A 206 10.98 -14.18 -0.17
CA ALA A 206 10.85 -13.46 -1.43
C ALA A 206 9.42 -12.94 -1.62
N MET A 207 9.27 -11.66 -1.97
CA MET A 207 7.97 -11.10 -2.32
C MET A 207 7.59 -11.42 -3.77
N PRO A 208 6.29 -11.52 -4.09
CA PRO A 208 5.83 -11.59 -5.47
C PRO A 208 6.37 -10.44 -6.31
N SER A 209 6.88 -10.75 -7.50
CA SER A 209 7.55 -9.81 -8.40
C SER A 209 7.04 -9.87 -9.85
N THR A 210 6.09 -10.74 -10.14
CA THR A 210 5.49 -10.86 -11.47
C THR A 210 4.28 -9.94 -11.57
N TYR A 211 4.33 -8.98 -12.48
CA TYR A 211 3.22 -8.08 -12.76
C TYR A 211 2.04 -8.82 -13.41
N ASP A 212 0.84 -8.27 -13.22
CA ASP A 212 -0.37 -8.76 -13.87
C ASP A 212 -0.79 -7.85 -15.03
N PRO A 213 -0.55 -8.24 -16.30
CA PRO A 213 -0.89 -7.43 -17.47
C PRO A 213 -2.38 -7.12 -17.60
N GLN A 214 -3.23 -7.91 -16.94
CA GLN A 214 -4.68 -7.79 -16.99
C GLN A 214 -5.26 -7.09 -15.75
N SER A 215 -4.43 -6.48 -14.90
CA SER A 215 -4.93 -5.69 -13.76
C SER A 215 -5.92 -4.61 -14.21
N GLY A 216 -6.98 -4.40 -13.44
CA GLY A 216 -7.92 -3.29 -13.59
C GLY A 216 -7.27 -1.93 -13.30
N GLN A 217 -6.20 -1.92 -12.52
CA GLN A 217 -5.39 -0.73 -12.25
C GLN A 217 -4.23 -0.67 -13.24
N GLN A 218 -4.32 0.23 -14.23
CA GLN A 218 -3.36 0.28 -15.35
C GLN A 218 -1.91 0.46 -14.92
N TRP A 219 -1.68 1.22 -13.85
CA TRP A 219 -0.36 1.49 -13.29
C TRP A 219 0.28 0.26 -12.59
N THR A 220 -0.45 -0.84 -12.38
CA THR A 220 0.10 -2.09 -11.81
C THR A 220 0.32 -3.19 -12.85
N ARG A 221 0.20 -2.89 -14.14
CA ARG A 221 0.28 -3.89 -15.23
C ARG A 221 1.70 -4.28 -15.63
N SER A 222 2.68 -3.42 -15.34
CA SER A 222 4.08 -3.64 -15.70
C SER A 222 4.99 -2.75 -14.88
N ALA A 223 6.28 -3.09 -14.83
CA ALA A 223 7.31 -2.26 -14.21
C ALA A 223 7.37 -0.86 -14.81
N LEU A 224 7.26 -0.75 -16.15
CA LEU A 224 7.28 0.54 -16.83
C LEU A 224 6.12 1.45 -16.42
N ALA A 225 4.94 0.87 -16.18
CA ALA A 225 3.77 1.61 -15.72
C ALA A 225 3.84 1.95 -14.22
N TYR A 226 4.48 1.09 -13.42
CA TYR A 226 4.46 1.17 -11.96
C TYR A 226 5.59 2.02 -11.36
N LEU A 227 6.83 1.74 -11.76
CA LEU A 227 8.02 2.26 -11.12
C LEU A 227 8.09 3.79 -11.08
N PRO A 228 7.69 4.55 -12.12
CA PRO A 228 7.66 6.01 -12.06
C PRO A 228 6.79 6.53 -10.90
N THR A 229 5.59 5.96 -10.73
CA THR A 229 4.67 6.32 -9.64
C THR A 229 5.24 5.91 -8.27
N ASP A 230 5.86 4.73 -8.17
CA ASP A 230 6.46 4.28 -6.92
C ASP A 230 7.63 5.18 -6.51
N TYR A 231 8.56 5.49 -7.41
CA TYR A 231 9.70 6.36 -7.13
C TYR A 231 9.30 7.78 -6.74
N LEU A 232 8.27 8.35 -7.37
CA LEU A 232 7.70 9.63 -6.91
C LEU A 232 7.16 9.53 -5.49
N GLY A 233 6.48 8.43 -5.15
CA GLY A 233 6.04 8.15 -3.80
C GLY A 233 7.19 8.00 -2.80
N ARG A 234 8.30 7.36 -3.20
CA ARG A 234 9.50 7.25 -2.36
C ARG A 234 10.12 8.61 -2.10
N ALA A 235 10.29 9.42 -3.14
CA ALA A 235 10.87 10.76 -3.04
C ALA A 235 10.06 11.66 -2.09
N ALA A 236 8.72 11.59 -2.17
CA ALA A 236 7.84 12.34 -1.28
C ALA A 236 7.92 11.90 0.20
N LEU A 237 8.36 10.66 0.46
CA LEU A 237 8.46 10.09 1.79
C LEU A 237 9.76 10.46 2.52
N VAL A 238 10.87 10.63 1.80
CA VAL A 238 12.20 10.91 2.39
C VAL A 238 12.18 12.06 3.41
N PRO A 239 11.55 13.23 3.14
CA PRO A 239 11.52 14.34 4.10
C PRO A 239 10.72 14.05 5.38
N ARG A 240 9.87 13.01 5.41
CA ARG A 240 9.16 12.56 6.62
C ARG A 240 10.02 11.64 7.47
N LEU A 241 10.92 10.89 6.84
CA LEU A 241 11.78 9.91 7.52
C LEU A 241 13.01 10.56 8.16
N LEU A 242 13.55 11.62 7.57
CA LEU A 242 14.75 12.30 8.06
C LEU A 242 14.51 13.35 9.15
N ARG A 243 13.32 13.36 9.78
CA ARG A 243 12.96 14.33 10.83
C ARG A 243 13.33 13.84 12.22
#